data_AF-A0A1F2K438-F1
#
_entry.id   AF-A0A1F2K438-F1
#
_cell.length_a   1.000
_cell.length_b   1.000
_cell.length_c   1.000
_cell.angle_alpha   90.00
_cell.angle_beta   90.00
_cell.angle_gamma   90.00
#
_symmetry.space_group_name_H-M   'P 1'
#
loop_
_entity.id
_entity.type
_entity.pdbx_description
1 polymer ?
#
loop_
_entity_poly.entity_id
_entity_poly.type
_entity_poly.pdbx_seq_one_letter_code
_entity_poly.pdbx_strand_id
1 'polypeptide(L)' 'MKRTIQEEELVKTGKMKKDPLTMSADEKIQWRQELQKSIRSYLFSREQPLVYNKDGQMVEEHRDGTIQSI' A
#
# COMPACT_ATOMS: atom_id res chain seq x y z
N MET A 1 16.97 -20.08 17.38
CA MET A 1 15.53 -20.38 17.58
C MET A 1 14.75 -19.74 16.45
N LYS A 2 14.01 -20.53 15.64
CA LYS A 2 13.08 -19.98 14.64
C LYS A 2 11.81 -19.53 15.36
N ARG A 3 11.44 -18.26 15.20
CA ARG A 3 10.21 -17.70 15.78
C ARG A 3 9.09 -17.87 14.75
N THR A 4 8.08 -18.65 15.07
CA THR A 4 6.86 -18.76 14.27
C THR A 4 6.03 -17.51 14.51
N ILE A 5 5.82 -16.69 13.48
CA ILE A 5 4.95 -15.53 13.54
C ILE A 5 3.53 -16.01 13.29
N GLN A 6 2.59 -15.68 14.17
CA GLN A 6 1.19 -16.07 14.01
C GLN A 6 0.51 -15.18 12.96
N GLU A 7 -0.43 -15.74 12.20
CA GLU A 7 -1.11 -15.04 11.10
C GLU A 7 -1.84 -13.78 11.59
N GLU A 8 -2.35 -13.79 12.82
CA GLU A 8 -3.03 -12.63 13.41
C GLU A 8 -2.08 -11.45 13.69
N GLU A 9 -0.79 -11.71 13.87
CA GLU A 9 0.23 -10.65 13.97
C GLU A 9 0.56 -10.03 12.60
N LEU A 10 0.32 -10.78 11.52
CA LEU A 10 0.54 -10.33 10.14
C LEU A 10 -0.65 -9.51 9.61
N VAL A 11 -1.87 -9.76 10.08
CA VAL A 11 -3.09 -9.17 9.53
C VAL A 11 -3.80 -8.28 10.56
N LYS A 12 -3.61 -6.97 10.45
CA LYS A 12 -4.45 -5.99 11.18
C LYS A 12 -5.74 -5.73 10.42
N THR A 13 -6.87 -6.10 11.02
CA THR A 13 -8.21 -5.77 10.50
C THR A 13 -8.64 -4.39 11.01
N GLY A 14 -8.53 -3.37 10.16
CA GLY A 14 -9.21 -2.09 10.36
C GLY A 14 -10.55 -2.09 9.65
N LYS A 15 -11.64 -1.71 10.33
CA LYS A 15 -12.91 -1.45 9.63
C LYS A 15 -12.74 -0.18 8.81
N MET A 16 -12.77 -0.29 7.48
CA MET A 16 -12.96 0.87 6.63
C MET A 16 -14.24 1.60 7.04
N LYS A 17 -14.19 2.94 7.17
CA LYS A 17 -15.35 3.74 7.59
C LYS A 17 -16.56 3.61 6.67
N LYS A 18 -16.34 3.24 5.40
CA LYS A 18 -17.36 3.05 4.36
C LYS A 18 -16.92 1.92 3.43
N ASP A 19 -17.85 1.06 3.02
CA ASP A 19 -17.56 -0.06 2.13
C ASP A 19 -17.23 0.47 0.70
N PRO A 20 -16.07 0.13 0.11
CA PRO A 20 -15.71 0.48 -1.27
C PRO A 20 -16.75 0.10 -2.33
N LEU A 21 -17.57 -0.93 -2.07
CA LEU A 21 -18.65 -1.38 -2.97
C LEU A 21 -19.84 -0.42 -2.97
N THR A 22 -19.94 0.43 -1.96
CA THR A 22 -21.05 1.38 -1.76
C THR A 22 -20.64 2.85 -2.00
N MET A 23 -19.36 3.09 -2.33
CA MET A 23 -18.86 4.42 -2.64
C MET A 23 -19.33 4.89 -4.02
N SER A 24 -19.61 6.19 -4.15
CA SER A 24 -19.75 6.82 -5.47
C SER A 24 -18.41 6.79 -6.22
N ALA A 25 -18.44 7.07 -7.53
CA ALA A 25 -17.23 7.15 -8.34
C ALA A 25 -16.23 8.18 -7.79
N ASP A 26 -16.71 9.36 -7.40
CA ASP A 26 -15.89 10.45 -6.86
C ASP A 26 -15.30 10.11 -5.50
N GLU A 27 -16.11 9.52 -4.62
CA GLU A 27 -15.65 9.05 -3.31
C GLU A 27 -14.57 8.00 -3.46
N LYS A 28 -14.72 7.08 -4.42
CA LYS A 28 -13.75 6.03 -4.69
C LYS A 28 -12.46 6.59 -5.28
N ILE A 29 -12.51 7.66 -6.07
CA ILE A 29 -11.32 8.37 -6.57
C ILE A 29 -10.58 9.01 -5.39
N GLN A 30 -11.28 9.77 -4.55
CA GLN A 30 -10.68 10.42 -3.38
C GLN A 30 -10.06 9.40 -2.43
N TRP A 31 -10.81 8.35 -2.09
CA TRP A 31 -10.34 7.28 -1.23
C TRP A 31 -9.05 6.62 -1.77
N ARG A 32 -8.98 6.34 -3.09
CA ARG A 32 -7.77 5.78 -3.70
C ARG A 32 -6.58 6.72 -3.62
N GLN A 33 -6.79 8.02 -3.83
CA GLN A 33 -5.71 9.02 -3.71
C GLN A 33 -5.18 9.13 -2.28
N GLU A 34 -6.06 9.14 -1.29
CA GLU A 34 -5.70 9.14 0.13
C GLU A 34 -4.97 7.85 0.53
N LEU A 35 -5.49 6.70 0.07
CA LEU A 35 -4.89 5.40 0.33
C LEU A 35 -3.47 5.31 -0.26
N GLN A 36 -3.28 5.73 -1.51
CA GLN A 36 -1.97 5.73 -2.15
C GLN A 36 -0.96 6.60 -1.39
N LYS A 37 -1.37 7.81 -0.97
CA LYS A 37 -0.52 8.71 -0.16
C LYS A 37 -0.14 8.08 1.18
N SER A 38 -1.09 7.44 1.86
CA SER A 38 -0.86 6.82 3.17
C SER A 38 0.06 5.59 3.09
N ILE A 39 -0.16 4.70 2.10
CA ILE A 39 0.70 3.54 1.86
C ILE A 39 2.12 3.99 1.55
N ARG A 40 2.29 4.94 0.63
CA ARG A 40 3.61 5.48 0.26
C ARG A 40 4.32 6.06 1.49
N SER A 41 3.63 6.90 2.25
CA SER A 41 4.19 7.50 3.47
C SER A 41 4.60 6.45 4.50
N TYR A 42 3.77 5.42 4.69
CA TYR A 42 4.05 4.32 5.62
C TYR A 42 5.28 3.51 5.21
N LEU A 43 5.36 3.07 3.96
CA LEU A 43 6.50 2.29 3.46
C LEU A 43 7.80 3.08 3.55
N PHE A 44 7.77 4.33 3.11
CA PHE A 44 8.95 5.21 3.12
C PHE A 44 9.41 5.56 4.54
N SER A 45 8.49 5.64 5.50
CA SER A 45 8.85 5.82 6.92
C SER A 45 9.63 4.64 7.51
N ARG A 46 9.53 3.47 6.87
CA ARG A 46 10.20 2.22 7.26
C ARG A 46 11.35 1.85 6.33
N GLU A 47 11.78 2.77 5.47
CA GLU A 47 12.82 2.53 4.44
C GLU A 47 12.47 1.35 3.51
N GLN A 48 11.18 1.10 3.30
CA GLN A 48 10.68 0.06 2.39
C GLN A 48 10.26 0.69 1.05
N PRO A 49 10.57 0.06 -0.10
CA PRO A 49 10.09 0.53 -1.39
C PRO A 49 8.60 0.23 -1.58
N LEU A 50 7.95 1.04 -2.41
CA LEU A 50 6.63 0.77 -2.95
C LEU A 50 6.76 -0.05 -4.24
N VAL A 51 6.29 -1.29 -4.22
CA VAL A 51 6.35 -2.20 -5.38
C VAL A 51 5.01 -2.21 -6.11
N TYR A 52 5.01 -2.00 -7.42
CA TYR A 52 3.80 -2.00 -8.25
C TYR A 52 4.09 -2.35 -9.71
N ASN A 53 3.04 -2.71 -10.46
CA ASN A 53 3.14 -2.92 -11.90
C ASN A 53 3.00 -1.59 -12.64
N LYS A 54 3.95 -1.29 -13.53
CA LYS A 54 3.95 -0.16 -14.44
C LYS A 54 4.15 -0.69 -15.86
N ASP A 55 3.13 -0.54 -16.70
CA ASP A 55 3.15 -0.94 -18.11
C ASP A 55 3.56 -2.41 -18.35
N GLY A 56 3.13 -3.31 -17.46
CA GLY A 56 3.44 -4.74 -17.54
C GLY A 56 4.75 -5.14 -16.85
N GLN A 57 5.57 -4.18 -16.41
CA GLN A 57 6.80 -4.42 -15.68
C GLN A 57 6.63 -4.14 -14.19
N MET A 58 7.18 -5.00 -13.33
CA MET A 58 7.25 -4.73 -11.90
C MET A 58 8.34 -3.69 -11.63
N VAL A 59 8.01 -2.68 -10.84
CA VAL A 59 8.94 -1.63 -10.42
C VAL A 59 8.87 -1.44 -8.92
N GLU A 60 9.97 -1.00 -8.34
CA GLU A 60 10.06 -0.48 -6.99
C GLU A 60 10.33 1.03 -7.02
N GLU A 61 9.54 1.79 -6.27
CA GLU A 61 9.73 3.22 -6.02
C GLU A 61 10.25 3.42 -4.60
N HIS A 62 11.33 4.19 -4.47
CA HIS A 62 11.97 4.51 -3.20
C HIS A 62 11.60 5.92 -2.71
N ARG A 63 11.92 6.21 -1.45
CA ARG A 63 11.58 7.49 -0.79
C ARG A 63 12.18 8.72 -1.48
N ASP A 64 13.36 8.56 -2.05
CA ASP A 64 14.08 9.60 -2.80
C ASP A 64 13.50 9.83 -4.20
N GLY A 65 12.49 9.06 -4.60
CA GLY A 65 11.89 9.11 -5.93
C GLY A 65 12.60 8.23 -6.96
N THR A 66 13.62 7.47 -6.57
CA THR A 66 14.27 6.50 -7.44
C THR A 66 13.29 5.38 -7.80
N ILE A 67 13.14 5.08 -9.09
CA ILE A 67 12.30 3.99 -9.59
C ILE A 67 13.18 3.01 -10.35
N GLN A 68 13.11 1.73 -9.98
CA GLN A 68 13.89 0.66 -10.60
C GLN A 68 12.99 -0.51 -10.98
N SER A 69 13.32 -1.19 -12.07
CA SER A 69 12.63 -2.40 -12.49
C SER A 69 13.12 -3.61 -11.69
N ILE A 70 12.21 -4.54 -11.42
CA ILE A 70 12.45 -5.83 -10.77
C ILE A 70 12.54 -6.94 -11.81
#